data_AF-A0A9P7JL96-F1
#
_entry.id   AF-A0A9P7JL96-F1
#
_cell.length_a   1.000
_cell.length_b   1.000
_cell.length_c   1.000
_cell.angle_alpha   90.00
_cell.angle_beta   90.00
_cell.angle_gamma   90.00
#
_symmetry.space_group_name_H-M   'P 1'
#
loop_
_entity.id
_entity.type
_entity.pdbx_description
1 polymer ?
#
loop_
_entity_poly.entity_id
_entity_poly.type
_entity_poly.pdbx_seq_one_letter_code
_entity_poly.pdbx_strand_id
1 'polypeptide(L)'
;MADTKASDTNVLLIPASVQSIILPDQNLSVSSFLQFSLPSASITTAPPLRKYFSTDCPPKDSSKSYLNYLRAQPLPRLSVLHQLLEGVQRARLGGSQSIVYAHANLNQSFPFWILTYWRQAHTLLDIQSKWRQAGAFLTKCQPSQDEEDTWLDEMLAGKPAEDSAFDIEADANLHAPIVTKALSDERMDSPVNGFGSAQDDSAEDDADLEGMDTEWSEVW
;
A
#
# COMPACT_ATOMS: atom_id res chain seq x y z
N MET A 1 29.34 19.66 -32.82
CA MET A 1 29.11 18.77 -31.65
C MET A 1 27.90 19.32 -30.94
N ALA A 2 26.74 18.70 -31.12
CA ALA A 2 25.48 19.20 -30.57
C ALA A 2 25.35 18.73 -29.12
N ASP A 3 25.32 19.68 -28.19
CA ASP A 3 24.93 19.48 -26.81
C ASP A 3 23.46 19.02 -26.75
N THR A 4 23.23 17.71 -26.81
CA THR A 4 21.96 17.13 -26.37
C THR A 4 21.92 17.22 -24.85
N LYS A 5 21.52 18.40 -24.37
CA LYS A 5 21.08 18.65 -22.99
C LYS A 5 19.77 17.89 -22.78
N ALA A 6 19.86 16.56 -22.73
CA ALA A 6 18.74 15.67 -22.57
C ALA A 6 18.07 16.00 -21.22
N SER A 7 16.81 16.42 -21.31
CA SER A 7 15.99 16.82 -20.18
C SER A 7 15.97 15.73 -19.11
N ASP A 8 16.69 15.98 -18.03
CA ASP A 8 17.00 15.05 -16.94
C ASP A 8 15.78 14.73 -16.04
N THR A 9 14.58 15.04 -16.53
CA THR A 9 13.46 15.51 -15.70
C THR A 9 12.36 14.49 -15.47
N ASN A 10 12.53 13.20 -15.78
CA ASN A 10 11.48 12.24 -15.40
C ASN A 10 11.93 10.80 -15.16
N VAL A 11 12.99 10.59 -14.37
CA VAL A 11 13.42 9.25 -13.94
C VAL A 11 12.36 8.47 -13.15
N LEU A 12 11.35 9.18 -12.61
CA LEU A 12 10.21 8.58 -11.90
C LEU A 12 9.02 8.27 -12.81
N LEU A 13 9.03 8.68 -14.09
CA LEU A 13 7.93 8.42 -15.01
C LEU A 13 7.96 6.97 -15.47
N ILE A 14 6.83 6.28 -15.31
CA ILE A 14 6.66 4.93 -15.85
C ILE A 14 6.60 5.05 -17.38
N PRO A 15 7.42 4.30 -18.14
CA PRO A 15 7.31 4.27 -19.59
C PRO A 15 5.90 3.84 -20.04
N ALA A 16 5.32 4.49 -21.04
CA ALA A 16 3.95 4.23 -21.49
C ALA A 16 3.73 2.75 -21.92
N SER A 17 4.75 2.13 -22.54
CA SER A 17 4.73 0.71 -22.92
C SER A 17 4.66 -0.25 -21.73
N VAL A 18 5.23 0.16 -20.59
CA VAL A 18 5.21 -0.60 -19.34
C VAL A 18 3.90 -0.37 -18.60
N GLN A 19 3.44 0.88 -18.56
CA GLN A 19 2.24 1.30 -17.85
C GLN A 19 1.00 0.49 -18.23
N SER A 20 0.77 0.25 -19.52
CA SER A 20 -0.38 -0.53 -20.02
C SER A 20 -0.36 -2.01 -19.63
N ILE A 21 0.78 -2.53 -19.15
CA ILE A 21 0.96 -3.93 -18.75
C ILE A 21 0.81 -4.08 -17.23
N ILE A 22 1.38 -3.14 -16.46
CA ILE A 22 1.46 -3.24 -15.00
C ILE A 22 0.30 -2.58 -14.26
N LEU A 23 -0.44 -1.69 -14.91
CA LEU A 23 -1.57 -0.98 -14.32
C LEU A 23 -2.86 -1.30 -15.08
N PRO A 24 -4.02 -1.31 -14.40
CA PRO A 24 -5.30 -1.51 -15.06
C PRO A 24 -5.64 -0.32 -15.98
N ASP A 25 -6.38 -0.59 -17.04
CA ASP A 25 -6.94 0.46 -17.91
C ASP A 25 -7.88 1.37 -17.11
N GLN A 26 -7.89 2.67 -17.41
CA GLN A 26 -8.76 3.64 -16.76
C GLN A 26 -10.24 3.43 -17.10
N ASN A 27 -10.52 2.80 -18.25
CA ASN A 27 -11.87 2.50 -18.72
C ASN A 27 -12.35 1.08 -18.33
N LEU A 28 -11.61 0.41 -17.44
CA LEU A 28 -11.94 -0.94 -17.01
C LEU A 28 -13.23 -0.94 -16.17
N SER A 29 -14.12 -1.90 -16.42
CA SER A 29 -15.32 -2.08 -15.58
C SER A 29 -14.94 -2.34 -14.13
N VAL A 30 -15.78 -1.95 -13.16
CA VAL A 30 -15.53 -2.20 -11.73
C VAL A 30 -15.30 -3.70 -11.46
N SER A 31 -16.11 -4.57 -12.06
CA SER A 31 -15.98 -6.02 -11.91
C SER A 31 -14.63 -6.54 -12.39
N SER A 32 -14.18 -6.11 -13.58
CA SER A 32 -12.87 -6.48 -14.12
C SER A 32 -11.72 -5.86 -13.33
N PHE A 33 -11.90 -4.64 -12.82
CA PHE A 33 -10.93 -3.98 -11.95
C PHE A 33 -10.74 -4.73 -10.63
N LEU A 34 -11.81 -5.26 -10.04
CA LEU A 34 -11.74 -6.06 -8.82
C LEU A 34 -11.05 -7.42 -9.02
N GLN A 35 -11.10 -7.96 -10.24
CA GLN A 35 -10.41 -9.19 -10.65
C GLN A 35 -8.95 -8.95 -11.06
N PHE A 36 -8.55 -7.69 -11.29
CA PHE A 36 -7.18 -7.36 -11.66
C PHE A 36 -6.24 -7.63 -10.48
N SER A 37 -5.28 -8.53 -10.68
CA SER A 37 -4.29 -8.89 -9.64
C SER A 37 -3.31 -7.75 -9.39
N LEU A 38 -3.32 -7.22 -8.17
CA LEU A 38 -2.35 -6.26 -7.66
C LEU A 38 -1.44 -6.95 -6.64
N PRO A 39 -0.16 -6.54 -6.55
CA PRO A 39 0.75 -7.05 -5.54
C PRO A 39 0.23 -6.77 -4.13
N SER A 40 0.48 -7.68 -3.18
CA SER A 40 0.12 -7.49 -1.78
C SER A 40 1.07 -6.52 -1.08
N ALA A 41 0.62 -5.85 -0.02
CA ALA A 41 1.52 -5.06 0.82
C ALA A 41 2.39 -5.98 1.69
N SER A 42 3.68 -5.68 1.79
CA SER A 42 4.60 -6.42 2.64
C SER A 42 4.30 -6.21 4.12
N ILE A 43 4.24 -7.31 4.86
CA ILE A 43 4.13 -7.33 6.32
C ILE A 43 5.50 -7.31 7.01
N THR A 44 6.60 -7.48 6.27
CA THR A 44 7.95 -7.58 6.85
C THR A 44 8.43 -6.26 7.46
N THR A 45 9.32 -6.36 8.44
CA THR A 45 10.00 -5.20 9.01
C THR A 45 10.84 -4.52 7.93
N ALA A 46 10.66 -3.22 7.77
CA ALA A 46 11.36 -2.45 6.76
C ALA A 46 12.87 -2.41 7.05
N PRO A 47 13.73 -2.84 6.11
CA PRO A 47 15.17 -2.62 6.22
C PRO A 47 15.51 -1.11 6.24
N PRO A 48 16.73 -0.74 6.67
CA PRO A 48 17.19 0.64 6.59
C PRO A 48 17.12 1.20 5.17
N LEU A 49 16.73 2.47 5.04
CA LEU A 49 16.50 3.15 3.74
C LEU A 49 17.68 3.01 2.76
N ARG A 50 18.91 3.06 3.26
CA ARG A 50 20.15 2.92 2.46
C ARG A 50 20.22 1.59 1.69
N LYS A 51 19.59 0.52 2.18
CA LYS A 51 19.60 -0.80 1.52
C LYS A 51 18.70 -0.85 0.27
N TYR A 52 17.83 0.14 0.08
CA TYR A 52 16.96 0.20 -1.08
C TYR A 52 17.61 0.86 -2.28
N PHE A 53 18.69 1.61 -2.12
CA PHE A 53 19.37 2.28 -3.22
C PHE A 53 20.61 1.49 -3.62
N SER A 54 20.78 1.24 -4.93
CA SER A 54 21.98 0.59 -5.46
C SER A 54 22.66 1.48 -6.51
N THR A 55 23.97 1.37 -6.58
CA THR A 55 24.81 1.94 -7.65
C THR A 55 24.75 1.11 -8.93
N ASP A 56 24.24 -0.12 -8.86
CA ASP A 56 24.14 -1.01 -10.01
C ASP A 56 23.10 -0.49 -11.02
N CYS A 57 23.42 -0.61 -12.30
CA CYS A 57 22.50 -0.25 -13.37
C CYS A 57 21.36 -1.27 -13.43
N PRO A 58 20.09 -0.85 -13.46
CA PRO A 58 18.99 -1.79 -13.55
C PRO A 58 18.99 -2.48 -14.92
N PRO A 59 18.46 -3.71 -15.03
CA PRO A 59 18.27 -4.36 -16.32
C PRO A 59 17.46 -3.45 -17.24
N LYS A 60 17.86 -3.33 -18.51
CA LYS A 60 17.07 -2.65 -19.56
C LYS A 60 15.88 -3.50 -20.02
N ASP A 61 15.67 -4.65 -19.40
CA ASP A 61 14.62 -5.57 -19.80
C ASP A 61 13.24 -4.99 -19.49
N SER A 62 12.42 -4.88 -20.53
CA SER A 62 11.00 -4.51 -20.44
C SER A 62 10.13 -5.66 -20.93
N SER A 63 10.65 -6.89 -20.90
CA SER A 63 9.92 -8.09 -21.29
C SER A 63 8.67 -8.27 -20.44
N LYS A 64 7.63 -8.84 -21.06
CA LYS A 64 6.37 -9.15 -20.36
C LYS A 64 6.60 -10.05 -19.14
N SER A 65 7.56 -10.97 -19.21
CA SER A 65 7.93 -11.86 -18.10
C SER A 65 8.48 -11.08 -16.91
N TYR A 66 9.37 -10.12 -17.15
CA TYR A 66 9.89 -9.24 -16.10
C TYR A 66 8.79 -8.38 -15.46
N LEU A 67 7.89 -7.84 -16.26
CA LEU A 67 6.76 -7.04 -15.76
C LEU A 67 5.75 -7.88 -14.97
N ASN A 68 5.52 -9.13 -15.38
CA ASN A 68 4.69 -10.07 -14.63
C ASN A 68 5.34 -10.44 -13.29
N TYR A 69 6.66 -10.64 -13.28
CA TYR A 69 7.43 -10.87 -12.05
C TYR A 69 7.27 -9.71 -11.07
N LEU A 70 7.37 -8.46 -11.55
CA LEU A 70 7.15 -7.25 -10.75
C LEU A 70 5.78 -7.21 -10.07
N ARG A 71 4.71 -7.61 -10.78
CA ARG A 71 3.34 -7.67 -10.23
C ARG A 71 3.16 -8.72 -9.15
N ALA A 72 4.01 -9.74 -9.11
CA ALA A 72 3.98 -10.79 -8.10
C ALA A 72 4.74 -10.39 -6.82
N GLN A 73 5.60 -9.36 -6.87
CA GLN A 73 6.41 -8.97 -5.73
C GLN A 73 5.63 -8.10 -4.73
N PRO A 74 5.79 -8.33 -3.42
CA PRO A 74 5.10 -7.54 -2.42
C PRO A 74 5.54 -6.07 -2.47
N LEU A 75 4.62 -5.15 -2.20
CA LEU A 75 4.89 -3.72 -2.12
C LEU A 75 5.57 -3.37 -0.78
N PRO A 76 6.51 -2.42 -0.74
CA PRO A 76 6.97 -1.88 0.53
C PRO A 76 5.83 -1.18 1.27
N ARG A 77 5.94 -1.06 2.60
CA ARG A 77 4.97 -0.29 3.41
C ARG A 77 4.91 1.17 2.93
N LEU A 78 3.73 1.79 3.01
CA LEU A 78 3.51 3.14 2.50
C LEU A 78 4.43 4.19 3.16
N SER A 79 4.72 4.05 4.46
CA SER A 79 5.67 4.92 5.18
C SER A 79 7.10 4.85 4.62
N VAL A 80 7.55 3.64 4.26
CA VAL A 80 8.86 3.43 3.64
C VAL A 80 8.88 4.02 2.23
N LEU A 81 7.80 3.81 1.47
CA LEU A 81 7.66 4.37 0.14
C LEU A 81 7.75 5.90 0.15
N HIS A 82 7.13 6.58 1.12
CA HIS A 82 7.26 8.03 1.26
C HIS A 82 8.71 8.45 1.52
N GLN A 83 9.42 7.78 2.44
CA GLN A 83 10.84 8.05 2.69
C GLN A 83 11.72 7.81 1.45
N LEU A 84 11.41 6.78 0.66
CA LEU A 84 12.13 6.51 -0.60
C LEU A 84 11.89 7.62 -1.63
N LEU A 85 10.65 8.07 -1.77
CA LEU A 85 10.29 9.17 -2.69
C LEU A 85 10.96 10.50 -2.27
N GLU A 86 11.05 10.78 -0.97
CA GLU A 86 11.77 11.96 -0.46
C GLU A 86 13.29 11.83 -0.63
N GLY A 87 13.82 10.62 -0.46
CA GLY A 87 15.26 10.34 -0.52
C GLY A 87 15.83 10.17 -1.93
N VAL A 88 14.99 9.90 -2.94
CA VAL A 88 15.45 9.48 -4.28
C VAL A 88 16.35 10.51 -4.95
N GLN A 89 16.05 11.80 -4.84
CA GLN A 89 16.87 12.84 -5.44
C GLN A 89 18.27 12.88 -4.81
N ARG A 90 18.35 12.77 -3.48
CA ARG A 90 19.63 12.75 -2.75
C ARG A 90 20.42 11.50 -3.10
N ALA A 91 19.78 10.33 -3.12
CA ALA A 91 20.43 9.07 -3.49
C ALA A 91 20.99 9.12 -4.92
N ARG A 92 20.22 9.66 -5.87
CA ARG A 92 20.65 9.84 -7.26
C ARG A 92 21.85 10.76 -7.37
N LEU A 93 21.85 11.91 -6.67
CA LEU A 93 23.00 12.81 -6.61
C LEU A 93 24.22 12.15 -5.95
N GLY A 94 24.00 11.19 -5.05
CA GLY A 94 25.02 10.34 -4.44
C GLY A 94 25.51 9.19 -5.33
N GLY A 95 25.05 9.09 -6.58
CA GLY A 95 25.51 8.08 -7.54
C GLY A 95 24.66 6.81 -7.59
N SER A 96 23.57 6.71 -6.83
CA SER A 96 22.63 5.58 -6.98
C SER A 96 21.94 5.63 -8.35
N GLN A 97 21.84 4.48 -9.02
CA GLN A 97 21.26 4.34 -10.35
C GLN A 97 19.94 3.55 -10.34
N SER A 98 19.66 2.82 -9.25
CA SER A 98 18.52 1.91 -9.16
C SER A 98 17.98 1.77 -7.73
N ILE A 99 16.84 1.09 -7.64
CA ILE A 99 16.16 0.67 -6.41
C ILE A 99 16.22 -0.85 -6.28
N VAL A 100 16.47 -1.37 -5.09
CA VAL A 100 16.46 -2.80 -4.78
C VAL A 100 15.24 -3.15 -3.91
N TYR A 101 14.68 -4.34 -4.11
CA TYR A 101 13.59 -4.89 -3.29
C TYR A 101 14.11 -5.42 -1.93
N ALA A 102 14.66 -4.51 -1.11
CA ALA A 102 15.29 -4.87 0.15
C ALA A 102 14.34 -5.60 1.12
N HIS A 103 13.04 -5.30 1.10
CA HIS A 103 12.05 -5.94 1.99
C HIS A 103 11.65 -7.35 1.57
N ALA A 104 12.01 -7.78 0.36
CA ALA A 104 11.72 -9.11 -0.18
C ALA A 104 12.98 -9.99 -0.27
N ASN A 105 14.11 -9.53 0.29
CA ASN A 105 15.42 -10.18 0.18
C ASN A 105 15.82 -10.50 -1.28
N LEU A 106 15.42 -9.64 -2.20
CA LEU A 106 15.77 -9.77 -3.61
C LEU A 106 16.96 -8.87 -3.92
N ASN A 107 18.03 -9.46 -4.44
CA ASN A 107 19.23 -8.72 -4.88
C ASN A 107 19.09 -8.15 -6.29
N GLN A 108 17.86 -7.92 -6.76
CA GLN A 108 17.60 -7.39 -8.08
C GLN A 108 17.41 -5.88 -8.06
N SER A 109 18.09 -5.21 -8.98
CA SER A 109 18.01 -3.77 -9.19
C SER A 109 16.90 -3.40 -10.16
N PHE A 110 16.17 -2.34 -9.84
CA PHE A 110 15.01 -1.84 -10.58
C PHE A 110 15.17 -0.35 -10.88
N PRO A 111 14.63 0.13 -12.01
CA PRO A 111 14.66 1.55 -12.34
C PRO A 111 13.83 2.40 -11.36
N PHE A 112 14.19 3.68 -11.20
CA PHE A 112 13.54 4.58 -10.24
C PHE A 112 12.04 4.77 -10.44
N TRP A 113 11.51 4.59 -11.66
CA TRP A 113 10.07 4.66 -11.92
C TRP A 113 9.27 3.61 -11.13
N ILE A 114 9.92 2.56 -10.60
CA ILE A 114 9.28 1.57 -9.74
C ILE A 114 8.63 2.20 -8.50
N LEU A 115 9.19 3.30 -7.98
CA LEU A 115 8.62 4.03 -6.85
C LEU A 115 7.23 4.61 -7.20
N THR A 116 7.08 5.11 -8.43
CA THR A 116 5.80 5.61 -8.93
C THR A 116 4.79 4.48 -9.10
N TYR A 117 5.23 3.33 -9.61
CA TYR A 117 4.39 2.14 -9.70
C TYR A 117 3.90 1.70 -8.33
N TRP A 118 4.78 1.56 -7.34
CA TRP A 118 4.39 1.17 -5.98
C TRP A 118 3.37 2.13 -5.38
N ARG A 119 3.54 3.44 -5.59
CA ARG A 119 2.60 4.46 -5.11
C ARG A 119 1.21 4.27 -5.73
N GLN A 120 1.16 4.11 -7.05
CA GLN A 120 -0.10 3.89 -7.76
C GLN A 120 -0.75 2.57 -7.35
N ALA A 121 0.04 1.49 -7.18
CA ALA A 121 -0.46 0.21 -6.72
C ALA A 121 -1.11 0.29 -5.33
N HIS A 122 -0.51 1.02 -4.38
CA HIS A 122 -1.13 1.30 -3.07
C HIS A 122 -2.47 2.02 -3.19
N THR A 123 -2.56 3.06 -4.02
CA THR A 123 -3.82 3.76 -4.28
C THR A 123 -4.88 2.82 -4.85
N LEU A 124 -4.50 1.96 -5.80
CA LEU A 124 -5.43 1.01 -6.42
C LEU A 124 -5.89 -0.08 -5.44
N LEU A 125 -5.02 -0.56 -4.55
CA LEU A 125 -5.39 -1.51 -3.49
C LEU A 125 -6.44 -0.91 -2.53
N ASP A 126 -6.26 0.35 -2.14
CA ASP A 126 -7.24 1.06 -1.29
C ASP A 126 -8.60 1.19 -2.00
N ILE A 127 -8.59 1.56 -3.29
CA ILE A 127 -9.80 1.65 -4.10
C ILE A 127 -10.47 0.27 -4.25
N GLN A 128 -9.71 -0.81 -4.53
CA GLN A 128 -10.24 -2.17 -4.57
C GLN A 128 -10.87 -2.58 -3.23
N SER A 129 -10.23 -2.25 -2.11
CA SER A 129 -10.74 -2.53 -0.77
C SER A 129 -12.10 -1.87 -0.53
N LYS A 130 -12.25 -0.59 -0.87
CA LYS A 130 -13.51 0.16 -0.75
C LYS A 130 -14.62 -0.44 -1.61
N TRP A 131 -14.32 -0.78 -2.87
CA TRP A 131 -15.30 -1.42 -3.74
C TRP A 131 -15.72 -2.80 -3.26
N ARG A 132 -14.81 -3.60 -2.71
CA ARG A 132 -15.14 -4.90 -2.10
C ARG A 132 -16.04 -4.75 -0.88
N GLN A 133 -15.77 -3.76 -0.02
CA GLN A 133 -16.62 -3.46 1.13
C GLN A 133 -18.03 -3.03 0.69
N ALA A 134 -18.13 -2.16 -0.32
CA ALA A 134 -19.42 -1.76 -0.89
C ALA A 134 -20.18 -2.96 -1.48
N GLY A 135 -19.50 -3.83 -2.21
CA GLY A 135 -20.09 -5.07 -2.74
C GLY A 135 -20.62 -5.99 -1.63
N ALA A 136 -19.83 -6.22 -0.58
CA ALA A 136 -20.24 -7.02 0.57
C ALA A 136 -21.44 -6.41 1.31
N PHE A 137 -21.49 -5.07 1.43
CA PHE A 137 -22.64 -4.38 2.01
C PHE A 137 -23.91 -4.59 1.18
N LEU A 138 -23.83 -4.45 -0.14
CA LEU A 138 -24.98 -4.68 -1.03
C LEU A 138 -25.50 -6.12 -0.95
N THR A 139 -24.61 -7.11 -0.87
CA THR A 139 -25.00 -8.52 -0.66
C THR A 139 -25.70 -8.73 0.68
N LYS A 140 -25.27 -8.03 1.74
CA LYS A 140 -25.91 -8.11 3.06
C LYS A 140 -27.29 -7.44 3.08
N CYS A 141 -27.48 -6.39 2.28
CA CYS A 141 -28.74 -5.64 2.21
C CYS A 141 -29.76 -6.24 1.24
N GLN A 142 -29.40 -7.25 0.45
CA GLN A 142 -30.39 -7.97 -0.33
C GLN A 142 -31.32 -8.69 0.65
N PRO A 143 -32.64 -8.38 0.66
CA PRO A 143 -33.58 -9.14 1.45
C PRO A 143 -33.45 -10.60 1.01
N SER A 144 -33.31 -11.51 1.98
CA SER A 144 -33.35 -12.94 1.66
C SER A 144 -34.64 -13.18 0.90
N GLN A 145 -34.56 -13.78 -0.30
CA GLN A 145 -35.74 -14.14 -1.11
C GLN A 145 -36.78 -14.91 -0.28
N ASP A 146 -36.32 -15.61 0.76
CA ASP A 146 -37.14 -16.35 1.72
C ASP A 146 -38.11 -15.46 2.53
N GLU A 147 -37.85 -14.15 2.67
CA GLU A 147 -38.75 -13.18 3.34
C GLU A 147 -39.80 -12.57 2.40
N GLU A 148 -39.53 -12.49 1.09
CA GLU A 148 -40.53 -12.02 0.11
C GLU A 148 -41.67 -13.02 -0.05
N ASP A 149 -41.37 -14.32 -0.03
CA ASP A 149 -42.41 -15.36 -0.10
C ASP A 149 -43.29 -15.40 1.16
N THR A 150 -42.74 -15.10 2.34
CA THR A 150 -43.53 -15.01 3.57
C THR A 150 -44.42 -13.76 3.60
N TRP A 151 -43.94 -12.64 3.09
CA TRP A 151 -44.75 -11.43 2.93
C TRP A 151 -45.89 -11.62 1.93
N LEU A 152 -45.63 -12.29 0.80
CA LEU A 152 -46.66 -12.57 -0.20
C LEU A 152 -47.70 -13.59 0.30
N ASP A 153 -47.27 -14.64 1.00
CA ASP A 153 -48.20 -15.60 1.63
C ASP A 153 -49.03 -14.96 2.74
N GLU A 154 -48.47 -14.08 3.58
CA GLU A 154 -49.23 -13.38 4.61
C GLU A 154 -50.21 -12.36 4.01
N MET A 155 -49.86 -11.69 2.91
CA MET A 155 -50.73 -10.76 2.20
C MET A 155 -51.85 -11.49 1.42
N LEU A 156 -51.58 -12.68 0.87
CA LEU A 156 -52.57 -13.52 0.19
C LEU A 156 -53.44 -14.35 1.16
N ALA A 157 -52.92 -14.70 2.34
CA ALA A 157 -53.68 -15.40 3.38
C ALA A 157 -54.83 -14.57 3.97
N GLY A 158 -54.96 -13.29 3.58
CA GLY A 158 -56.12 -12.47 3.90
C GLY A 158 -56.35 -12.36 5.40
N LYS A 159 -55.27 -12.40 6.20
CA LYS A 159 -55.36 -12.08 7.62
C LYS A 159 -56.00 -10.69 7.72
N PRO A 160 -57.20 -10.57 8.30
CA PRO A 160 -57.82 -9.26 8.48
C PRO A 160 -56.83 -8.42 9.29
N ALA A 161 -56.67 -7.16 8.88
CA ALA A 161 -55.99 -6.16 9.68
C ALA A 161 -56.82 -5.97 10.96
N GLU A 162 -56.66 -6.87 11.93
CA GLU A 162 -57.28 -6.75 13.23
C GLU A 162 -56.57 -5.61 13.95
N ASP A 163 -57.13 -4.40 13.81
CA ASP A 163 -57.02 -3.26 14.71
C ASP A 163 -55.73 -3.19 15.53
N SER A 164 -54.58 -3.21 14.84
CA SER A 164 -53.31 -2.81 15.45
C SER A 164 -53.37 -1.30 15.59
N ALA A 165 -53.99 -0.88 16.68
CA ALA A 165 -53.88 0.45 17.23
C ALA A 165 -52.38 0.70 17.43
N PHE A 166 -51.76 1.28 16.41
CA PHE A 166 -50.46 1.91 16.49
C PHE A 166 -50.63 3.09 17.43
N ASP A 167 -50.48 2.84 18.73
CA ASP A 167 -50.18 3.88 19.70
C ASP A 167 -48.86 4.50 19.26
N ILE A 168 -48.96 5.62 18.55
CA ILE A 168 -47.84 6.52 18.25
C ILE A 168 -47.47 7.16 19.59
N GLU A 169 -46.72 6.44 20.43
CA GLU A 169 -45.98 7.06 21.52
C GLU A 169 -44.92 7.95 20.88
N ALA A 170 -45.24 9.23 20.83
CA ALA A 170 -44.34 10.30 20.45
C ALA A 170 -43.20 10.38 21.47
N ASP A 171 -42.17 9.57 21.27
CA ASP A 171 -40.93 9.64 22.04
C ASP A 171 -40.16 10.91 21.65
N ALA A 172 -40.58 12.01 22.28
CA ALA A 172 -39.88 13.27 22.30
C ALA A 172 -38.60 13.14 23.13
N ASN A 173 -37.56 12.50 22.57
CA ASN A 173 -36.23 12.52 23.18
C ASN A 173 -35.11 12.76 22.14
N LEU A 174 -35.30 13.80 21.33
CA LEU A 174 -34.26 14.42 20.50
C LEU A 174 -33.54 15.50 21.31
N HIS A 175 -32.67 15.09 22.23
CA HIS A 175 -31.69 16.00 22.83
C HIS A 175 -30.35 15.27 22.98
N ALA A 176 -29.74 14.90 21.85
CA ALA A 176 -28.32 14.57 21.83
C ALA A 176 -27.52 15.89 21.74
N PRO A 177 -26.74 16.26 22.77
CA PRO A 177 -25.88 17.43 22.69
C PRO A 177 -24.78 17.20 21.66
N ILE A 178 -24.69 18.11 20.69
CA ILE A 178 -23.56 18.24 19.78
C ILE A 178 -22.35 18.59 20.64
N VAL A 179 -21.52 17.59 20.95
CA VAL A 179 -20.21 17.81 21.58
C VAL A 179 -19.30 18.42 20.54
N THR A 180 -19.30 19.74 20.43
CA THR A 180 -18.23 20.51 19.80
C THR A 180 -16.99 20.33 20.68
N LYS A 181 -16.11 19.40 20.31
CA LYS A 181 -14.75 19.34 20.88
C LYS A 181 -14.03 20.62 20.47
N ALA A 182 -13.94 21.55 21.42
CA ALA A 182 -13.10 22.72 21.33
C ALA A 182 -11.65 22.29 21.08
N LEU A 183 -11.06 22.94 20.09
CA LEU A 183 -9.66 22.87 19.75
C LEU A 183 -8.88 23.56 20.88
N SER A 184 -8.44 22.79 21.88
CA SER A 184 -7.53 23.30 22.91
C SER A 184 -6.15 23.43 22.30
N ASP A 185 -5.76 24.69 22.16
CA ASP A 185 -4.45 25.22 21.88
C ASP A 185 -3.50 24.87 23.05
N GLU A 186 -2.88 23.70 22.98
CA GLU A 186 -1.86 23.29 23.96
C GLU A 186 -0.47 23.65 23.45
N ARG A 187 -0.12 24.90 23.73
CA ARG A 187 1.23 25.46 23.76
C ARG A 187 2.01 24.74 24.86
N MET A 188 2.79 23.71 24.50
CA MET A 188 3.76 23.09 25.39
C MET A 188 5.17 23.56 25.04
N ASP A 189 5.76 24.23 26.03
CA ASP A 189 7.13 24.67 26.14
C ASP A 189 8.14 23.58 25.78
N SER A 190 9.19 24.01 25.07
CA SER A 190 10.38 23.22 24.79
C SER A 190 11.21 23.03 26.07
N PRO A 191 11.51 21.79 26.49
CA PRO A 191 12.60 21.58 27.42
C PRO A 191 13.93 21.58 26.66
N VAL A 192 14.74 22.59 26.95
CA VAL A 192 16.20 22.57 26.82
C VAL A 192 16.73 21.36 27.60
N ASN A 193 17.21 20.34 26.88
CA ASN A 193 18.13 19.33 27.38
C ASN A 193 19.28 19.33 26.36
N GLY A 194 20.51 19.70 26.70
CA GLY A 194 21.23 19.26 27.88
C GLY A 194 22.44 18.51 27.34
N PHE A 195 23.51 19.28 27.07
CA PHE A 195 24.82 18.80 26.62
C PHE A 195 25.33 17.74 27.61
N GLY A 196 25.45 16.50 27.15
CA GLY A 196 26.07 15.40 27.88
C GLY A 196 27.28 14.91 27.10
N SER A 197 28.46 15.34 27.53
CA SER A 197 29.76 14.89 27.06
C SER A 197 30.10 13.47 27.56
N ALA A 198 30.91 12.79 26.74
CA ALA A 198 31.99 11.85 27.09
C ALA A 198 31.69 10.34 27.30
N GLN A 199 32.76 9.58 27.06
CA GLN A 199 33.00 8.12 27.11
C GLN A 199 32.64 7.41 25.79
N ASP A 200 33.57 7.01 24.91
CA ASP A 200 34.91 6.42 25.09
C ASP A 200 34.93 5.28 26.10
N ASP A 201 34.68 4.07 25.61
CA ASP A 201 35.27 2.85 26.15
C ASP A 201 35.42 1.83 25.03
N SER A 202 36.68 1.45 24.85
CA SER A 202 37.16 0.36 24.01
C SER A 202 36.55 -0.97 24.45
N ALA A 203 36.19 -1.81 23.49
CA ALA A 203 36.18 -3.26 23.67
C ALA A 203 36.44 -3.89 22.30
N GLU A 204 37.72 -4.22 22.10
CA GLU A 204 38.15 -5.24 21.15
C GLU A 204 37.63 -6.59 21.68
N ASP A 205 36.75 -7.24 20.93
CA ASP A 205 36.47 -8.66 21.11
C ASP A 205 36.65 -9.33 19.75
N ASP A 206 37.86 -9.87 19.60
CA ASP A 206 38.21 -10.93 18.67
C ASP A 206 37.35 -12.16 18.95
N ALA A 207 36.52 -12.56 17.98
CA ALA A 207 35.92 -13.87 17.96
C ALA A 207 36.09 -14.47 16.55
N ASP A 208 37.13 -15.28 16.45
CA ASP A 208 37.33 -16.30 15.43
C ASP A 208 36.03 -17.08 15.20
N LEU A 209 35.51 -17.02 13.98
CA LEU A 209 34.58 -18.02 13.46
C LEU A 209 35.22 -18.72 12.28
N GLU A 210 35.95 -19.78 12.64
CA GLU A 210 36.37 -20.85 11.75
C GLU A 210 35.16 -21.46 11.02
N GLY A 211 35.34 -21.64 9.71
CA GLY A 211 34.86 -22.78 8.92
C GLY A 211 33.49 -23.36 9.23
N MET A 212 32.47 -22.91 8.49
CA MET A 212 31.34 -23.77 8.14
C MET A 212 31.19 -23.82 6.62
N ASP A 213 31.90 -24.77 6.02
CA ASP A 213 31.59 -25.31 4.71
C ASP A 213 30.15 -25.81 4.72
N THR A 214 29.24 -25.08 4.08
CA THR A 214 27.89 -25.58 3.82
C THR A 214 27.76 -25.88 2.34
N GLU A 215 28.10 -27.12 2.03
CA GLU A 215 27.78 -27.85 0.81
C GLU A 215 26.24 -27.87 0.65
N TRP A 216 25.72 -27.03 -0.25
CA TRP A 216 24.32 -27.12 -0.68
C TRP A 216 24.27 -27.91 -1.99
N SER A 217 23.96 -29.19 -1.86
CA SER A 217 23.65 -30.08 -2.97
C SER A 217 22.44 -29.57 -3.77
N GLU A 218 22.58 -29.66 -5.08
CA GLU A 218 21.54 -29.52 -6.10
C GLU A 218 20.36 -30.45 -5.81
N VAL A 219 19.15 -29.91 -5.66
CA VAL A 219 17.94 -30.67 -6.04
C VAL A 219 16.84 -29.70 -6.53
N TRP A 220 16.40 -29.97 -7.77
CA TRP A 220 15.25 -29.45 -8.53
C TRP A 220 15.45 -28.16 -9.34
#